data_AF-A0A416DTY3-F1
#
_entry.id   AF-A0A416DTY3-F1
#
_cell.length_a   1.000
_cell.length_b   1.000
_cell.length_c   1.000
_cell.angle_alpha   90.00
_cell.angle_beta   90.00
_cell.angle_gamma   90.00
#
_symmetry.space_group_name_H-M   'P 1'
#
loop_
_entity.id
_entity.type
_entity.pdbx_description
1 polymer ?
#
loop_
_entity_poly.entity_id
_entity_poly.type
_entity_poly.pdbx_seq_one_letter_code
_entity_poly.pdbx_strand_id
1 'polypeptide(L)' 'MESFNFRIVPMSKDVDIIDTNRVTPVESLSGVKLMEYIEVDKTLLYSKRQEKRENVNANESKSFASILGDAMNKLRR' A
#
# COMPACT_ATOMS: atom_id res chain seq x y z
N MET A 1 -6.45 17.95 -15.83
CA MET A 1 -6.09 18.55 -14.54
C MET A 1 -5.40 17.51 -13.70
N GLU A 2 -4.34 17.88 -12.99
CA GLU A 2 -3.60 16.98 -12.11
C GLU A 2 -4.37 16.80 -10.78
N SER A 3 -4.36 15.59 -10.22
CA SER A 3 -5.15 15.25 -9.02
C SER A 3 -4.52 14.11 -8.23
N PHE A 4 -4.75 14.11 -6.92
CA PHE A 4 -4.43 13.00 -6.03
C PHE A 4 -5.61 12.04 -5.92
N ASN A 5 -5.35 10.73 -5.93
CA ASN A 5 -6.36 9.66 -5.80
C ASN A 5 -6.67 9.31 -4.34
N PHE A 6 -6.57 10.31 -3.46
CA PHE A 6 -6.95 10.20 -2.07
C PHE A 6 -7.35 11.58 -1.54
N ARG A 7 -7.94 11.59 -0.35
CA ARG A 7 -8.22 12.80 0.43
C ARG A 7 -7.71 12.63 1.85
N ILE A 8 -7.01 13.65 2.36
CA ILE A 8 -6.66 13.76 3.77
C ILE A 8 -7.86 14.37 4.51
N VAL A 9 -8.41 13.63 5.45
CA VAL A 9 -9.57 14.02 6.27
C VAL A 9 -9.10 14.21 7.71
N PRO A 10 -9.05 15.45 8.22
CA PRO A 10 -8.66 15.69 9.60
C PRO A 10 -9.74 15.18 10.55
N MET A 11 -9.37 14.30 11.48
CA MET A 11 -10.32 13.66 12.41
C MET A 11 -10.14 14.19 13.83
N SER A 12 -8.91 14.39 14.27
CA SER A 12 -8.58 15.00 15.57
C SER A 12 -7.24 15.74 15.47
N LYS A 13 -6.80 16.38 16.57
CA LYS A 13 -5.63 17.28 16.58
C LYS A 13 -4.35 16.66 16.00
N ASP A 14 -4.17 15.35 16.15
CA ASP A 14 -2.95 14.63 15.75
C ASP A 14 -3.24 13.40 14.88
N VAL A 15 -4.47 13.24 14.39
CA VAL A 15 -4.88 12.07 13.59
C VAL A 15 -5.63 12.52 12.35
N ASP A 16 -5.03 12.21 11.21
CA ASP A 16 -5.61 12.38 9.88
C ASP A 16 -5.92 11.02 9.26
N ILE A 17 -7.06 10.92 8.60
CA ILE A 17 -7.49 9.74 7.85
C ILE A 17 -7.18 9.96 6.37
N ILE A 18 -6.49 9.01 5.75
CA ILE A 18 -6.27 8.98 4.31
C ILE A 18 -7.41 8.17 3.66
N ASP A 19 -8.35 8.85 3.02
CA ASP A 19 -9.45 8.23 2.27
C ASP A 19 -9.05 8.06 0.80
N THR A 20 -8.74 6.82 0.40
CA THR A 20 -8.32 6.46 -0.96
C THR A 20 -9.48 6.26 -1.94
N ASN A 21 -10.74 6.40 -1.50
CA ASN A 21 -11.91 6.30 -2.37
C ASN A 21 -12.33 7.64 -2.98
N ARG A 22 -11.58 8.71 -2.69
CA ARG A 22 -11.90 10.08 -3.12
C ARG A 22 -10.74 10.69 -3.88
N VAL A 23 -11.07 11.63 -4.76
CA VAL A 23 -10.12 12.39 -5.56
C VAL A 23 -10.02 13.81 -5.02
N THR A 24 -8.80 14.35 -5.04
CA THR A 24 -8.51 15.73 -4.64
C THR A 24 -7.77 16.45 -5.78
N PRO A 25 -8.41 17.43 -6.45
CA PRO A 25 -7.77 18.24 -7.49
C PRO A 25 -6.62 19.08 -6.94
N VAL A 26 -5.49 19.17 -7.65
CA VAL A 26 -4.32 19.97 -7.20
C VAL A 26 -4.67 21.44 -7.00
N GLU A 27 -5.48 22.01 -7.89
CA GLU A 27 -5.95 23.40 -7.83
C GLU A 27 -6.80 23.73 -6.60
N SER A 28 -7.37 22.73 -5.94
CA SER A 28 -8.16 22.92 -4.72
C SER A 28 -7.31 23.07 -3.45
N LEU A 29 -6.00 22.86 -3.58
CA LEU A 29 -5.06 22.84 -2.46
C LEU A 29 -4.30 24.16 -2.36
N SER A 30 -4.15 24.64 -1.12
CA SER A 30 -3.14 25.66 -0.81
C SER A 30 -1.73 25.09 -0.94
N GLY A 31 -0.71 25.94 -1.12
CA GLY A 31 0.68 25.47 -1.26
C GLY A 31 1.15 24.59 -0.10
N VAL A 32 0.74 24.89 1.13
CA VAL A 32 1.07 24.07 2.31
C VAL A 32 0.41 22.69 2.23
N LYS A 33 -0.90 22.66 1.90
CA LYS A 33 -1.63 21.40 1.74
C LYS A 33 -1.13 20.59 0.56
N LEU A 34 -0.67 21.22 -0.52
CA LEU A 34 -0.08 20.53 -1.65
C LEU A 34 1.16 19.72 -1.23
N MET A 35 2.04 20.31 -0.41
CA MET A 35 3.24 19.62 0.09
C MET A 35 2.88 18.43 0.98
N GLU A 36 1.88 18.58 1.84
CA GLU A 36 1.34 17.49 2.66
C GLU A 36 0.81 16.34 1.80
N TYR A 37 0.04 16.65 0.75
CA TYR A 37 -0.46 15.63 -0.19
C TYR A 37 0.69 14.95 -0.96
N ILE A 38 1.72 15.68 -1.39
CA ILE A 38 2.89 15.08 -2.06
C ILE A 38 3.62 14.10 -1.12
N GLU A 39 3.74 14.43 0.16
CA GLU A 39 4.39 13.57 1.15
C GLU A 39 3.58 12.29 1.42
N VAL A 40 2.26 12.43 1.56
CA VAL A 40 1.35 11.29 1.72
C VAL A 40 1.39 10.38 0.48
N ASP A 41 1.39 10.94 -0.73
CA ASP A 41 1.44 10.15 -1.97
C ASP A 41 2.71 9.27 -2.05
N LYS A 42 3.87 9.83 -1.71
CA LYS A 42 5.14 9.09 -1.61
C LYS A 42 5.05 7.96 -0.58
N THR A 43 4.44 8.23 0.57
CA THR A 43 4.30 7.26 1.66
C THR A 43 3.38 6.11 1.26
N LEU A 44 2.24 6.40 0.63
CA LEU A 44 1.32 5.40 0.08
C LEU A 44 1.99 4.54 -0.99
N LEU A 45 2.75 5.16 -1.90
CA LEU A 45 3.50 4.44 -2.92
C LEU A 45 4.53 3.48 -2.31
N TYR A 46 5.24 3.93 -1.26
CA TYR A 46 6.18 3.10 -0.54
C TYR A 46 5.49 1.92 0.16
N SER A 47 4.40 2.19 0.89
CA SER A 47 3.60 1.16 1.59
C SER A 47 3.11 0.09 0.60
N LYS A 48 2.52 0.49 -0.54
CA LYS A 48 2.07 -0.43 -1.58
C LYS A 48 3.19 -1.29 -2.16
N ARG A 49 4.42 -0.77 -2.23
CA ARG A 49 5.59 -1.55 -2.65
C ARG A 49 6.02 -2.56 -1.60
N GLN A 50 5.93 -2.21 -0.32
CA GLN A 50 6.23 -3.14 0.77
C GLN A 50 5.19 -4.26 0.85
N GLU A 51 3.91 -3.95 0.79
CA GLU A 51 2.85 -4.97 0.73
C GLU A 51 3.06 -5.96 -0.42
N LYS A 52 3.47 -5.47 -1.60
CA LYS A 52 3.80 -6.36 -2.73
C LYS A 52 4.98 -7.29 -2.41
N ARG A 53 6.02 -6.79 -1.76
CA ARG A 53 7.19 -7.61 -1.37
C ARG A 53 6.81 -8.64 -0.32
N GLU A 54 6.04 -8.26 0.68
CA GLU A 54 5.52 -9.17 1.71
C GLU A 54 4.64 -10.25 1.09
N ASN A 55 3.76 -9.89 0.16
CA ASN A 55 2.92 -10.84 -0.56
C ASN A 55 3.74 -11.79 -1.46
N VAL A 56 4.81 -11.31 -2.10
CA VAL A 56 5.72 -12.16 -2.86
C VAL A 56 6.43 -13.14 -1.93
N ASN A 57 7.01 -12.66 -0.82
CA ASN A 57 7.68 -13.52 0.17
C ASN A 57 6.72 -14.53 0.82
N ALA A 58 5.48 -14.13 1.09
CA ALA A 58 4.43 -15.00 1.61
C ALA A 58 4.03 -16.06 0.58
N ASN A 59 3.95 -15.74 -0.70
CA ASN A 59 3.68 -16.73 -1.74
C ASN A 59 4.90 -17.62 -2.02
N GLU A 60 6.12 -17.10 -1.90
CA GLU A 60 7.36 -17.87 -1.94
C GLU A 60 7.50 -18.81 -0.72
N SER A 61 6.74 -18.61 0.36
CA SER A 61 6.66 -19.57 1.47
C SER A 61 5.86 -20.83 1.12
N LYS A 62 5.09 -20.83 0.03
CA LYS A 62 4.83 -22.05 -0.76
C LYS A 62 6.06 -22.38 -1.62
N SER A 63 7.20 -22.44 -0.95
CA SER A 63 8.52 -22.59 -1.52
C SER A 63 8.59 -23.89 -2.31
N PHE A 64 9.51 -23.98 -3.27
CA PHE A 64 9.89 -25.25 -3.88
C PHE A 64 10.15 -26.33 -2.81
N ALA A 65 10.68 -25.95 -1.64
CA ALA A 65 10.83 -26.85 -0.49
C ALA A 65 9.49 -27.39 0.06
N SER A 66 8.43 -26.58 0.10
CA SER A 66 7.08 -27.02 0.50
C SER A 66 6.48 -27.98 -0.54
N ILE A 67 6.67 -27.69 -1.83
CA ILE A 67 6.20 -28.52 -2.94
C ILE A 67 6.94 -29.87 -2.94
N LEU A 68 8.25 -29.86 -2.71
CA LEU A 68 9.05 -31.08 -2.54
C LEU A 68 8.63 -31.86 -1.29
N GLY A 69 8.38 -31.19 -0.17
CA GLY A 69 7.89 -31.82 1.05
C GLY A 69 6.56 -32.54 0.85
N ASP A 70 5.61 -31.89 0.17
CA ASP A 70 4.31 -32.48 -0.15
C ASP A 70 4.43 -33.67 -1.12
N ALA A 71 5.28 -33.56 -2.15
CA ALA A 71 5.53 -34.66 -3.10
C ALA A 71 6.16 -35.88 -2.41
N MET A 72 7.15 -35.66 -1.54
CA MET A 72 7.81 -36.74 -0.78
C MET A 72 6.86 -37.42 0.20
N ASN A 73 5.97 -36.66 0.87
CA ASN A 73 4.94 -37.23 1.74
C ASN A 73 3.91 -38.08 0.98
N LYS A 74 3.60 -37.73 -0.27
CA LYS A 74 2.65 -38.47 -1.11
C LYS A 74 3.23 -39.79 -1.64
N LEU A 75 4.54 -39.85 -1.86
CA LEU A 75 5.27 -41.07 -2.27
C LEU A 75 5.45 -42.10 -1.14
N ARG A 76 5.32 -41.67 0.12
CA ARG A 76 5.51 -42.51 1.31
C ARG A 76 4.20 -43.17 1.79
N ARG A 77 3.05 -42.80 1.23
CA ARG A 77 1.72 -43.35 1.56
C ARG A 77 1.29 -44.40 0.56
#